data_AF-A0A182E627-F1
#
_entry.id   AF-A0A182E627-F1
#
_cell.length_a   1.000
_cell.length_b   1.000
_cell.length_c   1.000
_cell.angle_alpha   90.00
_cell.angle_beta   90.00
_cell.angle_gamma   90.00
#
_symmetry.space_group_name_H-M   'P 1'
#
loop_
_entity.id
_entity.type
_entity.pdbx_description
1 polymer ?
#
loop_
_entity_poly.entity_id
_entity_poly.type
_entity_poly.pdbx_seq_one_letter_code
_entity_poly.pdbx_strand_id
1 'polypeptide(L)'
;MNGHYIHSGLNFFLCFHFVEILENFFWYHGRLGKKTTCELLERNGQFLLRSARSKVDLQIKTVLSVKWNNRHYHFEVKKSDEYFAIEELQFDSIVHLISFYFASKHPITKRSNAILLQPVFRYIEMDTPYILKGALNLAFACTVIIFLYMFAISS
;
A
#
# COMPACT_ATOMS: atom_id res chain seq x y z
N MET A 1 -11.74 -16.70 -31.03
CA MET A 1 -10.84 -17.67 -30.37
C MET A 1 -10.62 -17.17 -28.95
N ASN A 2 -11.55 -17.47 -28.04
CA ASN A 2 -11.53 -16.99 -26.67
C ASN A 2 -11.26 -18.19 -25.76
N GLY A 3 -10.04 -18.28 -25.23
CA GLY A 3 -9.66 -19.32 -24.29
C GLY A 3 -10.17 -18.98 -22.89
N HIS A 4 -11.26 -19.64 -22.49
CA HIS A 4 -11.66 -19.73 -21.09
C HIS A 4 -10.72 -20.73 -20.39
N TYR A 5 -9.84 -20.25 -19.51
CA TYR A 5 -9.13 -21.12 -18.58
C TYR A 5 -9.85 -21.07 -17.24
N ILE A 6 -10.82 -21.98 -17.09
CA ILE A 6 -11.42 -22.29 -15.79
C ILE A 6 -10.83 -23.65 -15.40
N HIS A 7 -9.76 -23.65 -14.61
CA HIS A 7 -9.32 -24.88 -13.95
C HIS A 7 -10.00 -24.98 -12.59
N SER A 8 -11.03 -25.80 -12.56
CA SER A 8 -11.59 -26.42 -11.37
C SER A 8 -10.56 -27.35 -10.73
N GLY A 9 -10.40 -27.23 -9.42
CA GLY A 9 -9.48 -28.04 -8.62
C GLY A 9 -9.75 -27.87 -7.13
N LEU A 10 -10.95 -28.28 -6.70
CA LEU A 10 -11.29 -28.53 -5.30
C LEU A 10 -10.28 -29.53 -4.70
N ASN A 11 -9.38 -29.06 -3.83
CA ASN A 11 -8.96 -29.68 -2.57
C ASN A 11 -7.71 -28.99 -1.98
N PHE A 12 -7.93 -27.91 -1.24
CA PHE A 12 -7.19 -27.66 0.00
C PHE A 12 -8.18 -27.01 0.98
N PHE A 13 -9.07 -27.86 1.51
CA PHE A 13 -10.05 -27.52 2.53
C PHE A 13 -9.35 -27.02 3.80
N LEU A 14 -9.93 -25.96 4.37
CA LEU A 14 -9.80 -25.47 5.76
C LEU A 14 -8.50 -24.78 6.16
N CYS A 15 -8.41 -23.45 5.95
CA CYS A 15 -7.85 -22.55 6.96
C CYS A 15 -8.22 -21.08 6.68
N PHE A 16 -9.09 -20.53 7.54
CA PHE A 16 -9.51 -19.13 7.60
C PHE A 16 -10.16 -18.52 6.36
N HIS A 17 -11.43 -18.13 6.51
CA HIS A 17 -11.98 -16.95 5.85
C HIS A 17 -11.20 -15.73 6.39
N PHE A 18 -9.94 -15.60 5.98
CA PHE A 18 -9.16 -14.40 6.23
C PHE A 18 -9.80 -13.37 5.31
N VAL A 19 -10.67 -12.52 5.87
CA VAL A 19 -11.10 -11.31 5.19
C VAL A 19 -9.81 -10.64 4.74
N GLU A 20 -9.63 -10.52 3.42
CA GLU A 20 -8.39 -10.02 2.85
C GLU A 20 -8.36 -8.50 3.04
N ILE A 21 -7.84 -8.07 4.19
CA ILE A 21 -7.75 -6.66 4.54
C ILE A 21 -6.52 -6.09 3.84
N LEU A 22 -6.75 -5.28 2.78
CA LEU A 22 -5.67 -4.61 2.03
C LEU A 22 -4.69 -3.86 2.93
N GLU A 23 -5.15 -3.35 4.07
CA GLU A 23 -4.31 -2.64 5.04
C GLU A 23 -3.15 -3.47 5.59
N ASN A 24 -3.25 -4.80 5.58
CA ASN A 24 -2.20 -5.70 6.05
C ASN A 24 -1.07 -5.88 5.02
N PHE A 25 -1.27 -5.45 3.77
CA PHE A 25 -0.28 -5.62 2.72
C PHE A 25 0.68 -4.43 2.68
N PHE A 26 1.98 -4.74 2.78
CA PHE A 26 3.04 -3.73 2.79
C PHE A 26 3.12 -2.91 1.50
N TRP A 27 2.55 -3.37 0.38
CA TRP A 27 2.51 -2.64 -0.89
C TRP A 27 1.23 -1.81 -1.07
N TYR A 28 0.25 -1.91 -0.17
CA TYR A 28 -0.89 -1.00 -0.12
C TYR A 28 -0.54 0.17 0.78
N HIS A 29 -0.83 1.40 0.34
CA HIS A 29 -0.45 2.64 1.02
C HIS A 29 -1.65 3.41 1.58
N GLY A 30 -2.87 2.91 1.40
CA GLY A 30 -4.08 3.62 1.87
C GLY A 30 -4.27 4.92 1.09
N ARG A 31 -4.79 5.98 1.72
CA ARG A 31 -4.99 7.28 1.06
C ARG A 31 -3.64 7.94 0.79
N LEU A 32 -3.22 7.95 -0.47
CA LEU A 32 -1.94 8.54 -0.87
C LEU A 32 -2.12 9.44 -2.11
N GLY A 33 -1.60 10.66 -2.02
CA GLY A 33 -1.65 11.66 -3.08
C GLY A 33 -0.77 11.30 -4.28
N LYS A 34 -1.14 11.78 -5.48
CA LYS A 34 -0.39 11.50 -6.72
C LYS A 34 1.07 11.96 -6.63
N LYS A 35 1.32 13.16 -6.09
CA LYS A 35 2.67 13.74 -5.96
C LYS A 35 3.58 12.84 -5.11
N THR A 36 3.18 12.56 -3.87
CA THR A 36 3.90 11.67 -2.95
C THR A 36 4.08 10.26 -3.53
N THR A 37 3.08 9.74 -4.24
CA THR A 37 3.21 8.46 -4.93
C THR A 37 4.34 8.48 -5.97
N CYS A 38 4.45 9.55 -6.76
CA CYS A 38 5.53 9.66 -7.73
C CYS A 38 6.91 9.79 -7.06
N GLU A 39 7.00 10.49 -5.93
CA GLU A 39 8.24 10.62 -5.15
C GLU A 39 8.70 9.26 -4.59
N LEU A 40 7.78 8.42 -4.10
CA LEU A 40 8.10 7.08 -3.60
C LEU A 40 8.53 6.09 -4.70
N LEU A 41 8.06 6.30 -5.94
CA LEU A 41 8.37 5.43 -7.07
C LEU A 41 9.62 5.93 -7.79
N GLU A 42 10.80 5.60 -7.26
CA GLU A 42 12.08 6.10 -7.77
C GLU A 42 12.61 5.29 -8.95
N ARG A 43 12.46 3.96 -8.93
CA ARG A 43 13.11 3.02 -9.86
C ARG A 43 12.13 2.40 -10.84
N ASN A 44 12.64 1.99 -11.99
CA ASN A 44 11.85 1.29 -13.01
C ASN A 44 11.28 -0.03 -12.46
N GLY A 45 9.99 -0.28 -12.69
CA GLY A 45 9.26 -1.45 -12.20
C GLY A 45 8.83 -1.37 -10.74
N GLN A 46 9.13 -0.27 -10.02
CA GLN A 46 8.57 -0.05 -8.70
C GLN A 46 7.07 0.21 -8.77
N PHE A 47 6.32 -0.33 -7.82
CA PHE A 47 4.88 -0.13 -7.73
C PHE A 47 4.35 -0.05 -6.30
N LEU A 48 3.16 0.51 -6.16
CA LEU A 48 2.35 0.47 -4.95
C LEU A 48 0.86 0.56 -5.29
N LEU A 49 0.01 0.07 -4.39
CA LEU A 49 -1.43 0.26 -4.46
C LEU A 49 -1.84 1.38 -3.50
N ARG A 50 -2.77 2.25 -3.92
CA ARG A 50 -3.27 3.35 -3.09
C ARG A 50 -4.74 3.62 -3.35
N SER A 51 -5.37 4.25 -2.36
CA SER A 51 -6.69 4.86 -2.46
C SER A 51 -6.55 6.32 -2.90
N ALA A 52 -7.21 6.67 -4.01
CA ALA A 52 -7.14 7.99 -4.61
C ALA A 52 -8.53 8.57 -4.82
N ARG A 53 -8.71 9.87 -4.57
CA ARG A 53 -9.95 10.56 -4.96
C ARG A 53 -9.94 10.79 -6.48
N SER A 54 -10.96 10.29 -7.16
CA SER A 54 -11.22 10.60 -8.56
C SER A 54 -11.60 12.07 -8.72
N LYS A 55 -11.12 12.70 -9.80
CA LYS A 55 -11.40 14.11 -10.10
C LYS A 55 -12.80 14.33 -10.67
N VAL A 56 -13.41 13.29 -11.23
CA VAL A 56 -14.67 13.38 -11.98
C VAL A 56 -15.86 13.18 -11.06
N ASP A 57 -15.86 12.10 -10.29
CA ASP A 57 -17.00 11.67 -9.45
C ASP A 57 -16.74 11.84 -7.94
N LEU A 58 -15.56 12.37 -7.56
CA LEU A 58 -15.11 12.55 -6.16
C LEU A 58 -15.04 11.26 -5.32
N GLN A 59 -15.25 10.10 -5.94
CA GLN A 59 -15.22 8.82 -5.24
C GLN A 59 -13.77 8.40 -4.94
N ILE A 60 -13.60 7.60 -3.88
CA ILE A 60 -12.33 6.96 -3.58
C ILE A 60 -12.23 5.71 -4.46
N LYS A 61 -11.18 5.65 -5.27
CA LYS A 61 -10.87 4.52 -6.15
C LYS A 61 -9.57 3.86 -5.70
N THR A 62 -9.49 2.55 -5.90
CA THR A 62 -8.25 1.79 -5.77
C THR A 62 -7.41 2.00 -7.03
N VAL A 63 -6.16 2.42 -6.86
CA VAL A 63 -5.25 2.78 -7.95
C VAL A 63 -3.91 2.07 -7.79
N LEU A 64 -3.55 1.25 -8.78
CA LEU A 64 -2.22 0.69 -8.93
C LEU A 64 -1.32 1.73 -9.60
N SER A 65 -0.27 2.15 -8.90
CA SER A 65 0.70 3.11 -9.42
C SER A 65 2.03 2.41 -9.65
N VAL A 66 2.64 2.63 -10.83
CA VAL A 66 3.91 2.00 -11.22
C VAL A 66 4.80 3.02 -11.93
N LYS A 67 6.11 2.96 -11.70
CA LYS A 67 7.09 3.65 -12.54
C LYS A 67 7.62 2.70 -13.59
N TRP A 68 7.48 3.06 -14.86
CA TRP A 68 7.93 2.26 -15.99
C TRP A 68 8.48 3.16 -17.10
N ASN A 69 9.63 2.81 -17.66
CA ASN A 69 10.33 3.56 -18.70
C ASN A 69 10.40 5.06 -18.42
N ASN A 70 10.83 5.41 -17.20
CA ASN A 70 10.95 6.78 -16.70
C ASN A 70 9.64 7.59 -16.68
N ARG A 71 8.49 6.93 -16.67
CA ARG A 71 7.16 7.54 -16.55
C ARG A 71 6.37 6.92 -15.41
N HIS A 72 5.50 7.71 -14.79
CA HIS A 72 4.56 7.21 -13.78
C HIS A 72 3.21 6.90 -14.43
N TYR A 73 2.75 5.68 -14.23
CA TYR A 73 1.43 5.22 -14.64
C TYR A 73 0.55 5.00 -13.42
N HIS A 74 -0.74 5.27 -13.58
CA HIS A 74 -1.75 5.10 -12.54
C HIS A 74 -2.96 4.42 -13.17
N PHE A 75 -3.23 3.20 -12.74
CA PHE A 75 -4.30 2.36 -13.26
C PHE A 75 -5.37 2.19 -12.20
N GLU A 76 -6.61 2.58 -12.52
CA GLU A 76 -7.75 2.30 -11.65
C GLU A 76 -8.07 0.81 -11.70
N VAL A 77 -8.18 0.20 -10.52
CA VAL A 77 -8.72 -1.14 -10.37
C VAL A 77 -10.23 -1.01 -10.34
N LYS A 78 -10.88 -1.39 -11.44
CA LYS A 78 -12.33 -1.40 -11.57
C LYS A 78 -12.90 -2.61 -10.85
N LYS A 79 -14.03 -2.42 -10.16
CA LYS A 79 -14.85 -3.49 -9.61
C LYS A 79 -16.09 -3.66 -10.48
N SER A 80 -16.35 -4.87 -10.96
CA SER A 80 -17.58 -5.24 -11.68
C SER A 80 -18.13 -6.50 -11.04
N ASP A 81 -19.32 -6.42 -10.46
CA ASP A 81 -19.94 -7.51 -9.69
C ASP A 81 -18.99 -8.04 -8.60
N GLU A 82 -18.52 -9.27 -8.76
CA GLU A 82 -17.62 -9.97 -7.84
C GLU A 82 -16.14 -9.89 -8.26
N TYR A 83 -15.82 -9.24 -9.37
CA TYR A 83 -14.47 -9.25 -9.96
C TYR A 83 -13.78 -7.88 -9.96
N PHE A 84 -12.45 -7.92 -9.95
CA PHE A 84 -11.54 -6.78 -10.04
C PHE A 84 -10.70 -6.84 -11.33
N ALA A 85 -10.52 -5.71 -12.01
CA ALA A 85 -9.80 -5.64 -13.28
C ALA A 85 -9.12 -4.29 -13.53
N ILE A 86 -8.02 -4.28 -14.30
CA ILE A 86 -7.37 -3.05 -14.85
C ILE A 86 -7.57 -2.95 -16.38
N GLU A 87 -7.73 -4.08 -17.07
CA GLU A 87 -8.16 -4.18 -18.48
C GLU A 87 -9.15 -5.35 -18.63
N GLU A 88 -8.82 -6.34 -19.47
CA GLU A 88 -9.68 -7.46 -19.84
C GLU A 88 -9.60 -8.61 -18.82
N LEU A 89 -8.50 -8.70 -18.07
CA LEU A 89 -8.28 -9.76 -17.07
C LEU A 89 -9.05 -9.47 -15.78
N GLN A 90 -9.82 -10.45 -15.32
CA GLN A 90 -10.68 -10.39 -14.14
C GLN A 90 -10.17 -11.32 -13.05
N PHE A 91 -10.23 -10.85 -11.80
CA PHE A 91 -9.77 -11.57 -10.62
C PHE A 91 -10.81 -11.47 -9.51
N ASP A 92 -10.92 -12.51 -8.70
CA ASP A 92 -11.79 -12.59 -7.51
C ASP A 92 -11.33 -11.68 -6.36
N SER A 93 -10.04 -11.33 -6.31
CA SER A 93 -9.50 -10.38 -5.33
C SER A 93 -8.44 -9.45 -5.91
N ILE A 94 -8.26 -8.29 -5.28
CA ILE A 94 -7.20 -7.33 -5.62
C ILE A 94 -5.82 -7.95 -5.38
N VAL A 95 -5.66 -8.80 -4.37
CA VAL A 95 -4.38 -9.43 -4.07
C VAL A 95 -4.06 -10.50 -5.10
N HIS A 96 -5.04 -11.26 -5.57
CA HIS A 96 -4.85 -12.18 -6.69
C HIS A 96 -4.46 -11.40 -7.96
N LEU A 97 -5.14 -10.29 -8.25
CA LEU A 97 -4.77 -9.39 -9.36
C LEU A 97 -3.30 -8.96 -9.27
N ILE A 98 -2.87 -8.43 -8.12
CA ILE A 98 -1.49 -7.96 -7.92
C ILE A 98 -0.50 -9.12 -8.02
N SER A 99 -0.81 -10.26 -7.40
CA SER A 99 0.03 -11.46 -7.41
C SER A 99 0.23 -11.98 -8.83
N PHE A 100 -0.83 -12.00 -9.65
CA PHE A 100 -0.73 -12.39 -11.05
C PHE A 100 0.21 -11.47 -11.83
N TYR A 101 -0.02 -10.16 -11.83
CA TYR A 101 0.82 -9.22 -12.59
C TYR A 101 2.28 -9.20 -12.09
N PHE A 102 2.48 -9.41 -10.79
CA PHE A 102 3.82 -9.46 -10.19
C PHE A 102 4.57 -10.76 -10.51
N ALA A 103 3.92 -11.92 -10.41
CA ALA A 103 4.57 -13.21 -10.62
C ALA A 103 4.78 -13.54 -12.09
N SER A 104 3.76 -13.32 -12.93
CA SER A 104 3.81 -13.65 -14.36
C SER A 104 4.60 -12.63 -15.20
N LYS A 105 4.91 -11.46 -14.63
CA LYS A 105 5.45 -10.30 -15.36
C LYS A 105 4.60 -9.89 -16.55
N HIS A 106 3.30 -10.21 -16.53
CA HIS A 106 2.37 -9.81 -17.56
C HIS A 106 2.27 -8.28 -17.63
N PRO A 107 2.26 -7.67 -18.83
CA PRO A 107 2.04 -6.24 -18.98
C PRO A 107 0.69 -5.81 -18.40
N ILE A 108 0.67 -4.75 -17.59
CA ILE A 108 -0.56 -4.27 -16.93
C ILE A 108 -1.59 -3.80 -17.96
N THR A 109 -1.13 -3.08 -18.98
CA THR A 109 -1.94 -2.65 -20.12
C THR A 109 -1.18 -2.81 -21.42
N LYS A 110 -1.88 -3.13 -22.52
CA LYS A 110 -1.29 -3.21 -23.87
C LYS A 110 -0.57 -1.91 -24.25
N ARG A 111 -1.12 -0.75 -23.86
CA ARG A 111 -0.58 0.58 -24.20
C ARG A 111 0.67 0.93 -23.40
N SER A 112 0.69 0.67 -22.09
CA SER A 112 1.83 1.07 -21.24
C SER A 112 2.99 0.08 -21.32
N ASN A 113 2.67 -1.18 -21.59
CA ASN A 113 3.57 -2.32 -21.46
C ASN A 113 4.29 -2.36 -20.09
N ALA A 114 3.68 -1.77 -19.05
CA ALA A 114 4.28 -1.66 -17.73
C ALA A 114 4.24 -2.99 -17.00
N ILE A 115 5.32 -3.34 -16.29
CA ILE A 115 5.47 -4.60 -15.57
C ILE A 115 5.77 -4.31 -14.10
N LEU A 116 5.20 -5.12 -13.20
CA LEU A 116 5.48 -5.05 -11.77
C LEU A 116 6.77 -5.82 -11.44
N LEU A 117 7.79 -5.12 -10.94
CA LEU A 117 9.09 -5.73 -10.58
C LEU A 117 9.37 -5.69 -9.08
N GLN A 118 9.08 -4.55 -8.43
CA GLN A 118 9.41 -4.36 -7.02
C GLN A 118 8.31 -3.59 -6.29
N PRO A 119 7.73 -4.14 -5.20
CA PRO A 119 6.81 -3.37 -4.37
C PRO A 119 7.57 -2.30 -3.59
N VAL A 120 6.95 -1.13 -3.41
CA VAL A 120 7.39 -0.13 -2.44
C VAL A 120 6.67 -0.38 -1.12
N PHE A 121 7.46 -0.56 -0.06
CA PHE A 121 6.94 -0.80 1.28
C PHE A 121 6.27 0.46 1.84
N ARG A 122 5.08 0.31 2.41
CA ARG A 122 4.41 1.33 3.21
C ARG A 122 5.25 1.49 4.48
N TYR A 123 5.84 2.67 4.64
CA TYR A 123 6.34 3.07 5.94
C TYR A 123 5.13 3.42 6.80
N ILE A 124 4.78 2.54 7.74
CA ILE A 124 3.88 2.92 8.83
C ILE A 124 4.75 3.80 9.72
N GLU A 125 4.55 5.12 9.67
CA GLU A 125 5.03 5.97 10.75
C GLU A 125 4.35 5.46 12.02
N MET A 126 5.06 4.63 12.80
CA MET A 126 4.78 4.55 14.21
C MET A 126 5.04 5.95 14.71
N ASP A 127 3.97 6.68 15.00
CA ASP A 127 3.96 8.06 15.44
C ASP A 127 5.12 8.35 16.42
N THR A 128 6.25 8.75 15.84
CA THR A 128 7.42 9.28 16.53
C THR A 128 7.08 10.48 17.44
N PRO A 129 5.97 11.23 17.29
CA PRO A 129 5.62 12.23 18.29
C PRO A 129 5.25 11.69 19.68
N TYR A 130 4.81 10.44 19.87
CA TYR A 130 4.40 9.98 21.21
C TYR A 130 5.56 9.50 22.07
N ILE A 131 6.49 8.72 21.51
CA ILE A 131 7.68 8.25 22.23
C ILE A 131 8.57 9.43 22.61
N LEU A 132 8.80 10.37 21.67
CA LEU A 132 9.64 11.54 21.92
C LEU A 132 9.00 12.51 22.91
N LYS A 133 7.69 12.74 22.83
CA LYS A 133 6.97 13.59 23.81
C LYS A 133 6.94 12.95 25.19
N GLY A 134 6.77 11.64 25.28
CA GLY A 134 6.88 10.89 26.54
C GLY A 134 8.29 11.00 27.14
N ALA A 135 9.33 10.81 26.32
CA ALA A 135 10.72 10.93 26.73
C ALA A 135 11.09 12.37 27.17
N LEU A 136 10.62 13.39 26.45
CA LEU A 136 10.82 14.80 26.81
C LEU A 136 10.12 15.16 28.13
N ASN A 137 8.88 14.71 28.32
CA ASN A 137 8.14 14.93 29.57
C ASN A 137 8.83 14.26 30.76
N LEU A 138 9.34 13.03 30.58
CA LEU A 138 10.09 12.32 31.60
C LEU A 138 11.41 13.04 31.93
N ALA A 139 12.16 13.48 30.92
CA ALA A 139 13.40 14.22 31.11
C ALA A 139 13.15 15.53 31.89
N PHE A 140 12.09 16.28 31.54
CA PHE A 140 11.71 17.50 32.25
C PHE A 140 11.33 17.21 33.71
N ALA A 141 10.52 16.18 33.96
CA ALA A 141 10.17 15.75 35.31
C ALA A 141 11.40 15.38 36.13
N CYS A 142 12.33 14.59 35.56
CA CYS A 142 13.59 14.25 36.21
C CYS A 142 14.42 15.49 36.55
N THR A 143 14.54 16.47 35.64
CA THR A 143 15.29 17.71 35.92
C THR A 143 14.69 18.53 37.05
N VAL A 144 13.35 18.64 37.12
CA VAL A 144 12.65 19.36 38.20
C VAL A 144 12.85 18.63 39.52
N ILE A 145 12.70 17.31 39.54
CA ILE A 145 12.87 16.50 40.77
C ILE A 145 14.32 16.59 41.28
N ILE A 146 15.30 16.45 40.39
CA ILE A 146 16.72 16.57 40.74
C ILE A 146 17.00 17.98 41.29
N PHE A 147 16.49 19.03 40.65
CA PHE A 147 16.64 20.40 41.12
C PHE A 147 16.05 20.60 42.51
N LEU A 148 14.81 20.14 42.76
CA LEU A 148 14.18 20.22 44.08
C LEU A 148 14.98 19.47 45.15
N TYR A 149 15.54 18.31 44.83
CA TYR A 149 16.36 17.52 45.76
C TYR A 149 17.68 18.22 46.08
N MET A 150 18.34 18.81 45.09
CA MET A 150 19.58 19.57 45.30
C MET A 150 19.36 20.79 46.22
N PHE A 151 18.24 21.50 46.06
CA PHE A 151 17.88 22.63 46.94
C PHE A 151 17.54 22.21 48.37
N ALA A 152 16.90 21.05 48.54
CA ALA A 152 16.54 20.52 49.86
C ALA A 152 17.74 20.07 50.69
N ILE A 153 18.84 19.62 50.05
CA ILE A 153 20.08 19.22 50.75
C ILE A 153 20.94 20.43 51.14
N SER A 154 20.85 21.53 50.40
CA SER A 154 21.62 22.75 50.65
C SER A 154 21.01 23.70 51.70
N SER A 155 19.89 23.33 52.34
CA SER A 155 19.19 24.10 53.38
C SER A 155 19.35 23.45 54.74
#